data_AF-A0A815ZHN0-F1
#
_entry.id   AF-A0A815ZHN0-F1
#
_cell.length_a   1.000
_cell.length_b   1.000
_cell.length_c   1.000
_cell.angle_alpha   90.00
_cell.angle_beta   90.00
_cell.angle_gamma   90.00
#
_symmetry.space_group_name_H-M   'P 1'
#
loop_
_entity.id
_entity.type
_entity.pdbx_description
1 polymer ?
#
loop_
_entity_poly.entity_id
_entity_poly.type
_entity_poly.pdbx_seq_one_letter_code
_entity_poly.pdbx_strand_id
1 'polypeptide(L)'
;PAKAPSLFEVTIAAYETITMDLERHVKRDAEEFEDRQYALFTGVQIHGPNGSDYCWLGKASLLIKGEFSPLVVSANPASQV
;
A
#
# COMPACT_ATOMS: atom_id res chain seq x y z
N PRO A 1 1.66 18.00 -28.60
CA PRO A 1 2.34 18.57 -27.42
C PRO A 1 2.12 17.64 -26.22
N ALA A 2 3.11 17.43 -25.36
CA ALA A 2 2.92 16.64 -24.15
C ALA A 2 2.01 17.39 -23.18
N LYS A 3 1.01 16.70 -22.61
CA LYS A 3 0.09 17.25 -21.61
C LYS A 3 0.67 16.98 -20.22
N ALA A 4 0.67 17.98 -19.34
CA ALA A 4 1.06 17.78 -17.96
C ALA A 4 0.08 16.80 -17.26
N PRO A 5 0.57 15.88 -16.41
CA PRO A 5 -0.28 14.97 -15.70
C PRO A 5 -1.15 15.71 -14.67
N SER A 6 -2.32 15.16 -14.40
CA SER A 6 -3.20 15.57 -13.31
C SER A 6 -2.61 15.21 -11.94
N LEU A 7 -3.07 15.89 -10.89
CA LEU A 7 -2.66 15.55 -9.53
C LEU A 7 -2.99 14.09 -9.19
N PHE A 8 -4.15 13.59 -9.63
CA PHE A 8 -4.52 12.20 -9.42
C PHE A 8 -3.51 11.23 -10.05
N GLU A 9 -3.13 11.44 -11.31
CA GLU A 9 -2.13 10.61 -11.99
C GLU A 9 -0.78 10.65 -11.27
N VAL A 10 -0.35 11.83 -10.80
CA VAL A 10 0.88 11.99 -10.02
C VAL A 10 0.80 11.25 -8.67
N THR A 11 -0.33 11.34 -7.97
CA THR A 11 -0.52 10.66 -6.68
C THR A 11 -0.49 9.15 -6.84
N ILE A 12 -1.10 8.60 -7.90
CA ILE A 12 -1.08 7.16 -8.17
C ILE A 12 0.34 6.69 -8.53
N ALA A 13 1.04 7.44 -9.38
CA ALA A 13 2.45 7.14 -9.69
C ALA A 13 3.35 7.19 -8.44
N ALA A 14 3.12 8.16 -7.54
CA ALA A 14 3.83 8.24 -6.27
C ALA A 14 3.51 7.03 -5.37
N TYR A 15 2.24 6.62 -5.27
CA TYR A 15 1.83 5.42 -4.54
C TYR A 15 2.54 4.17 -5.06
N GLU A 16 2.60 3.98 -6.39
CA GLU A 16 3.27 2.83 -7.01
C GLU A 16 4.77 2.83 -6.69
N THR A 17 5.42 4.00 -6.80
CA THR A 17 6.86 4.17 -6.52
C THR A 17 7.17 3.87 -5.04
N ILE A 18 6.40 4.47 -4.13
CA ILE A 18 6.57 4.27 -2.69
C ILE A 18 6.33 2.81 -2.31
N THR A 19 5.30 2.17 -2.87
CA THR A 19 5.00 0.76 -2.61
C THR A 19 6.14 -0.13 -3.09
N MET A 20 6.65 0.10 -4.30
CA MET A 20 7.78 -0.66 -4.84
C MET A 20 9.04 -0.53 -3.98
N ASP A 21 9.37 0.68 -3.53
CA ASP A 21 10.56 0.90 -2.72
C ASP A 21 10.42 0.33 -1.30
N LEU A 22 9.22 0.43 -0.72
CA LEU A 22 8.92 -0.24 0.55
C LEU A 22 9.10 -1.75 0.43
N GLU A 23 8.56 -2.38 -0.61
CA GLU A 23 8.67 -3.83 -0.85
C GLU A 23 10.13 -4.28 -0.98
N ARG A 24 10.97 -3.50 -1.67
CA ARG A 24 12.41 -3.76 -1.78
C ARG A 24 13.09 -3.71 -0.42
N HIS A 25 12.78 -2.71 0.41
CA HIS A 25 13.38 -2.56 1.73
C HIS A 25 12.98 -3.68 2.69
N VAL A 26 11.68 -4.00 2.79
CA VAL A 26 11.23 -5.08 3.69
C VAL A 26 11.73 -6.45 3.23
N LYS A 27 11.86 -6.67 1.92
CA LYS A 27 12.39 -7.93 1.38
C LYS A 27 13.85 -8.09 1.75
N ARG A 28 14.67 -7.06 1.51
CA ARG A 28 16.08 -7.07 1.91
C ARG A 28 16.23 -7.30 3.41
N ASP A 29 15.41 -6.66 4.22
CA ASP A 29 15.44 -6.84 5.67
C ASP A 29 15.04 -8.27 6.09
N ALA A 30 14.01 -8.85 5.49
CA ALA A 30 13.61 -10.24 5.77
C ALA A 30 14.62 -11.29 5.27
N GLU A 31 15.36 -10.99 4.20
CA GLU A 31 16.48 -11.82 3.72
C GLU A 31 17.70 -11.74 4.66
N GLU A 32 17.94 -10.58 5.29
CA GLU A 32 19.01 -10.40 6.29
C GLU A 32 18.64 -11.03 7.65
N PHE A 33 17.36 -11.01 8.00
CA PHE A 33 16.84 -11.51 9.27
C PHE A 33 15.72 -12.54 9.04
N GLU A 34 16.11 -13.81 8.84
CA GLU A 34 15.24 -14.91 8.38
C GLU A 34 13.95 -15.12 9.20
N ASP A 35 13.93 -14.72 10.48
CA ASP A 35 12.77 -14.86 11.37
C ASP A 35 11.74 -13.73 11.21
N ARG A 36 12.05 -12.65 10.48
CA ARG A 36 11.15 -11.51 10.34
C ARG A 36 10.06 -11.77 9.31
N GLN A 37 8.84 -11.40 9.67
CA GLN A 37 7.67 -11.46 8.81
C GLN A 37 6.99 -10.09 8.81
N TYR A 38 6.45 -9.71 7.65
CA TYR A 38 5.80 -8.42 7.48
C TYR A 38 4.39 -8.58 6.92
N ALA A 39 3.49 -7.73 7.39
CA ALA A 39 2.22 -7.45 6.71
C ALA A 39 2.30 -6.02 6.16
N LEU A 40 2.09 -5.85 4.86
CA LEU A 40 2.16 -4.57 4.19
C LEU A 40 0.75 -4.17 3.74
N PHE A 41 0.36 -2.96 4.08
CA PHE A 41 -0.85 -2.31 3.60
C PHE A 41 -0.43 -0.95 3.04
N THR A 42 -0.54 -0.79 1.72
CA THR A 42 -0.24 0.48 1.06
C THR A 42 -1.47 0.99 0.32
N GLY A 43 -1.58 2.31 0.24
CA GLY A 43 -2.75 2.96 -0.32
C GLY A 43 -2.54 4.46 -0.42
N VAL A 44 -3.63 5.17 -0.69
CA VAL A 44 -3.65 6.63 -0.78
C VAL A 44 -4.53 7.17 0.34
N GLN A 45 -3.95 7.99 1.21
CA GLN A 45 -4.71 8.78 2.17
C GLN A 45 -5.36 9.96 1.43
N ILE A 46 -6.66 10.15 1.65
CA ILE A 46 -7.47 11.17 1.01
C ILE A 46 -8.08 12.03 2.10
N HIS A 47 -7.64 13.29 2.17
CA HIS A 47 -8.22 14.28 3.07
C HIS A 47 -9.52 14.83 2.48
N GLY A 48 -10.63 14.56 3.15
CA GLY A 48 -11.97 14.99 2.77
C GLY A 48 -12.42 16.30 3.43
N PRO A 49 -13.64 16.75 3.14
CA PRO A 49 -14.19 17.96 3.73
C PRO A 49 -14.42 17.82 5.24
N ASN A 50 -14.41 18.95 5.97
CA ASN A 50 -14.69 18.99 7.41
C ASN A 50 -13.78 18.11 8.28
N GLY A 51 -12.55 17.86 7.83
CA GLY A 51 -11.56 17.08 8.60
C GLY A 51 -11.81 15.57 8.57
N SER A 52 -12.65 15.06 7.67
CA SER A 52 -12.77 13.62 7.43
C SER A 52 -11.53 13.10 6.70
N ASP A 53 -11.04 11.92 7.05
CA ASP A 53 -9.98 11.23 6.30
C ASP A 53 -10.50 9.90 5.75
N TYR A 54 -10.09 9.58 4.53
CA TYR A 54 -10.37 8.32 3.87
C TYR A 54 -9.05 7.65 3.46
N CYS A 55 -9.10 6.33 3.28
CA CYS A 55 -7.99 5.56 2.75
C CYS A 55 -8.49 4.71 1.59
N TRP A 56 -7.92 4.92 0.41
CA TRP A 56 -8.04 3.97 -0.68
C TRP A 56 -6.95 2.92 -0.50
N LEU A 57 -7.34 1.69 -0.14
CA LEU A 57 -6.42 0.57 -0.01
C LEU A 57 -6.03 0.06 -1.40
N GLY A 58 -4.74 0.12 -1.73
CA GLY A 58 -4.21 -0.30 -3.02
C GLY A 58 -3.67 -1.73 -2.98
N LYS A 59 -2.71 -2.02 -2.10
CA LYS A 59 -2.09 -3.34 -1.96
C LYS A 59 -2.11 -3.79 -0.51
N ALA A 60 -2.42 -5.06 -0.31
CA ALA A 60 -2.24 -5.77 0.94
C ALA A 60 -1.46 -7.06 0.67
N SER A 61 -0.36 -7.28 1.37
CA SER A 61 0.49 -8.47 1.19
C SER A 61 1.14 -8.92 2.50
N LEU A 62 1.46 -10.21 2.58
CA LEU A 62 2.32 -10.79 3.60
C LEU A 62 3.67 -11.12 2.98
N LEU A 63 4.74 -10.82 3.70
CA LEU A 63 6.09 -11.28 3.41
C LEU A 63 6.50 -12.29 4.47
N ILE A 64 6.65 -13.55 4.07
CA ILE A 64 7.07 -14.65 4.94
C ILE A 64 8.23 -15.36 4.27
N LYS A 65 9.38 -15.49 4.96
CA LYS A 65 10.58 -16.16 4.44
C LYS A 65 11.03 -15.61 3.07
N GLY A 66 10.98 -14.29 2.89
CA GLY A 66 11.38 -13.62 1.65
C GLY A 66 10.38 -13.68 0.49
N GLU A 67 9.23 -14.34 0.67
CA GLU A 67 8.19 -14.47 -0.36
C GLU A 67 6.95 -13.63 -0.05
N PHE A 68 6.51 -12.85 -1.03
CA PHE A 68 5.27 -12.09 -0.94
C PHE A 68 4.06 -12.93 -1.35
N SER A 69 3.01 -12.89 -0.53
CA SER A 69 1.70 -13.44 -0.84
C SER A 69 0.61 -12.35 -0.69
N PRO A 70 -0.37 -12.27 -1.60
CA PRO A 70 -1.42 -11.27 -1.51
C PRO A 70 -2.35 -11.56 -0.31
N LEU A 71 -2.74 -10.50 0.40
CA LEU A 71 -3.80 -10.54 1.40
C LEU A 71 -5.11 -10.14 0.76
N VAL A 72 -6.12 -11.00 0.84
CA VAL A 72 -7.49 -10.65 0.49
C VAL A 72 -8.14 -10.01 1.70
N VAL A 73 -8.23 -8.68 1.69
CA VAL A 73 -8.95 -7.94 2.73
C VAL A 73 -10.43 -7.97 2.38
N SER A 74 -11.20 -8.84 3.03
CA SER A 74 -12.66 -8.78 2.96
C SER A 74 -13.15 -7.58 3.75
N ALA A 75 -14.12 -6.84 3.21
CA ALA A 75 -14.80 -5.81 3.98
C ALA A 75 -15.40 -6.45 5.23
N ASN A 76 -15.06 -5.93 6.41
CA ASN A 76 -15.62 -6.38 7.67
C ASN A 76 -17.16 -6.21 7.60
N PRO A 77 -17.97 -7.27 7.85
CA PRO A 77 -19.43 -7.15 7.85
C PRO A 77 -19.95 -6.15 8.90
N ALA A 78 -19.11 -5.71 9.84
CA ALA A 78 -19.45 -4.69 10.84
C ALA A 78 -19.65 -3.26 10.27
N SER A 79 -19.37 -3.01 8.99
CA SER A 79 -19.56 -1.70 8.35
C SER A 79 -20.97 -1.47 7.76
N GLN A 80 -21.95 -2.34 8.07
CA GLN A 80 -23.36 -2.21 7.64
C GLN A 80 -24.30 -1.70 8.75
N VAL A 81 -23.79 -1.01 9.78
CA VAL A 81 -24.63 -0.38 10.82
C VAL A 81 -24.78 1.11 10.56
#